data_AF-A0A354RC75-F1
#
_entry.id   AF-A0A354RC75-F1
#
_cell.length_a   1.000
_cell.length_b   1.000
_cell.length_c   1.000
_cell.angle_alpha   90.00
_cell.angle_beta   90.00
_cell.angle_gamma   90.00
#
_symmetry.space_group_name_H-M   'P 1'
#
loop_
_entity.id
_entity.type
_entity.pdbx_description
1 polymer ?
#
loop_
_entity_poly.entity_id
_entity_poly.type
_entity_poly.pdbx_seq_one_letter_code
_entity_poly.pdbx_strand_id
1 'polypeptide(L)'
;TIDYLFEALTFRPPTEDESMEYSEIVRNSIDKIGREDGAFMGLSSIFLDRDALFRAELAKEGEPDEYGRVMLQDWELGLALNHALRYIRPDETLRKAITEGKMKTKEDVRREVSRMLEDDSIRKPRILRFFRDFFDYDLAGYICKDEKALAGTGSSSRGSAYFRAMFDATASTDRLIELILAEDEEVLKELLTTQKVVHTRNDRVLFGRRYSKEERVIAQQEKKRAEELATAEIAEERKILTKEVNQLEAEAKPNQSDKSLQKTLAKKQKELKALIKRMADMKRKAGSVINTNVKEADFSGKQIFARVSRRSFGQGSMKPERTLSTVPENQRLGILTHPSWLVSHSDAMDNHAIHRGIWVRERLLGGGIPDVPITVDAQLPDEPNVSLRERMRVTREKYCWSCHEKMDPLGLPFETYNHAGIYRTTEFDEPVDSSGEIVDSGDPSLDGPVADAMEMIEKLADSERVEQVFVRHAFRFWLGRNETLHDRPVLQAAHKAYRESGGSMKALILSLLTSDAFLYRRADG
;
A
#
# COMPACT_ATOMS: atom_id res chain seq x y z
N THR A 1 -5.06 -1.34 41.16
CA THR A 1 -5.37 -0.38 40.08
C THR A 1 -4.12 0.27 39.52
N ILE A 2 -3.21 0.75 40.37
CA ILE A 2 -1.93 1.37 39.94
C ILE A 2 -1.08 0.39 39.14
N ASP A 3 -0.76 -0.78 39.69
CA ASP A 3 0.09 -1.75 38.97
C ASP A 3 -0.52 -2.21 37.65
N TYR A 4 -1.85 -2.40 37.63
CA TYR A 4 -2.57 -2.72 36.40
C TYR A 4 -2.44 -1.60 35.36
N LEU A 5 -2.60 -0.33 35.76
CA LEU A 5 -2.50 0.81 34.85
C LEU A 5 -1.06 1.00 34.38
N PHE A 6 -0.09 0.87 35.29
CA PHE A 6 1.34 0.91 34.97
C PHE A 6 1.67 -0.15 33.92
N GLU A 7 1.34 -1.42 34.17
CA GLU A 7 1.63 -2.50 33.23
C GLU A 7 0.89 -2.34 31.90
N ALA A 8 -0.33 -1.78 31.90
CA ALA A 8 -1.06 -1.51 30.67
C ALA A 8 -0.39 -0.45 29.78
N LEU A 9 0.35 0.50 30.39
CA LEU A 9 1.02 1.60 29.71
C LEU A 9 2.47 1.26 29.34
N THR A 10 3.21 0.59 30.24
CA THR A 10 4.64 0.31 30.09
C THR A 10 4.96 -1.11 29.62
N PHE A 11 3.95 -2.00 29.62
CA PHE A 11 4.06 -3.43 29.30
C PHE A 11 4.99 -4.27 30.20
N ARG A 12 5.44 -3.71 31.33
CA ARG A 12 6.14 -4.41 32.42
C ARG A 12 5.46 -4.15 33.77
N PRO A 13 5.59 -5.04 34.76
CA PRO A 13 5.17 -4.71 36.12
C PRO A 13 6.02 -3.56 36.68
N PRO A 14 5.44 -2.72 37.56
CA PRO A 14 6.23 -1.76 38.32
C PRO A 14 7.14 -2.47 39.31
N THR A 15 8.24 -1.82 39.69
CA THR A 15 9.01 -2.21 40.87
C THR A 15 8.22 -1.90 42.15
N GLU A 16 8.65 -2.43 43.29
CA GLU A 16 8.03 -2.11 44.58
C GLU A 16 8.08 -0.59 44.87
N ASP A 17 9.22 0.03 44.57
CA ASP A 17 9.41 1.48 44.74
C ASP A 17 8.48 2.30 43.83
N GLU A 18 8.37 1.93 42.54
CA GLU A 18 7.46 2.59 41.60
C GLU A 18 6.00 2.45 42.06
N SER A 19 5.59 1.26 42.50
CA SER A 19 4.22 1.05 43.00
C SER A 19 3.95 1.89 44.24
N MET A 20 4.93 1.99 45.16
CA MET A 20 4.83 2.82 46.36
C MET A 20 4.73 4.31 46.03
N GLU A 21 5.59 4.80 45.14
CA GLU A 21 5.65 6.21 44.71
C GLU A 21 4.32 6.64 44.06
N TYR A 22 3.83 5.86 43.09
CA TYR A 22 2.55 6.16 42.45
C TYR A 22 1.37 6.03 43.43
N SER A 23 1.44 5.08 44.38
CA SER A 23 0.42 4.95 45.43
C SER A 23 0.39 6.15 46.36
N GLU A 24 1.53 6.76 46.64
CA GLU A 24 1.63 7.99 47.42
C GLU A 24 1.10 9.19 46.63
N ILE A 25 1.47 9.34 45.36
CA ILE A 25 0.97 10.41 44.49
C ILE A 25 -0.56 10.39 44.42
N VAL A 26 -1.15 9.21 44.24
CA VAL A 26 -2.62 9.05 44.18
C VAL A 26 -3.27 9.41 45.52
N ARG A 27 -2.73 8.92 46.65
CA ARG A 27 -3.25 9.26 47.99
C ARG A 27 -3.20 10.76 48.25
N ASN A 28 -2.05 11.38 48.01
CA ASN A 28 -1.84 12.81 48.18
C ASN A 28 -2.77 13.66 47.29
N SER A 29 -3.07 13.18 46.08
CA SER A 29 -4.00 13.85 45.18
C SER A 29 -5.45 13.74 45.68
N ILE A 30 -5.86 12.57 46.15
CA ILE A 30 -7.18 12.33 46.75
C ILE A 30 -7.40 13.21 47.98
N ASP A 31 -6.39 13.32 48.85
CA ASP A 31 -6.47 14.11 50.07
C ASP A 31 -6.62 15.62 49.79
N LYS A 32 -6.08 16.10 48.66
CA LYS A 32 -6.10 17.53 48.30
C LYS A 32 -7.36 17.97 47.56
N ILE A 33 -7.84 17.18 46.61
CA ILE A 33 -8.90 17.61 45.67
C ILE A 33 -10.10 16.65 45.64
N GLY A 34 -10.16 15.68 46.56
CA GLY A 34 -11.26 14.74 46.68
C GLY A 34 -11.04 13.46 45.87
N ARG A 35 -11.92 12.47 46.10
CA ARG A 35 -11.71 11.09 45.60
C ARG A 35 -11.67 10.96 44.09
N GLU A 36 -12.60 11.59 43.38
CA GLU A 36 -12.75 11.41 41.92
C GLU A 36 -11.64 12.15 41.17
N ASP A 37 -11.58 13.48 41.33
CA ASP A 37 -10.56 14.32 40.68
C ASP A 37 -9.15 13.97 41.15
N GLY A 38 -8.97 13.62 42.42
CA GLY A 38 -7.68 13.22 42.97
C GLY A 38 -7.21 11.87 42.46
N ALA A 39 -8.11 10.89 42.29
CA ALA A 39 -7.76 9.63 41.64
C ALA A 39 -7.40 9.83 40.16
N PHE A 40 -8.18 10.64 39.43
CA PHE A 40 -7.91 10.95 38.03
C PHE A 40 -6.54 11.64 37.86
N MET A 41 -6.30 12.72 38.60
CA MET A 41 -5.05 13.49 38.53
C MET A 41 -3.85 12.66 38.99
N GLY A 42 -4.00 11.91 40.09
CA GLY A 42 -2.94 11.07 40.63
C GLY A 42 -2.54 9.95 39.66
N LEU A 43 -3.52 9.24 39.08
CA LEU A 43 -3.26 8.18 38.11
C LEU A 43 -2.74 8.72 36.77
N SER A 44 -3.05 9.97 36.42
CA SER A 44 -2.53 10.62 35.20
C SER A 44 -1.00 10.76 35.21
N SER A 45 -0.36 10.77 36.39
CA SER A 45 1.10 10.79 36.50
C SER A 45 1.78 9.59 35.82
N ILE A 46 1.14 8.42 35.84
CA ILE A 46 1.67 7.19 35.20
C ILE A 46 1.73 7.34 33.67
N PHE A 47 0.82 8.12 33.07
CA PHE A 47 0.87 8.42 31.63
C PHE A 47 2.05 9.31 31.24
N LEU A 48 2.67 9.97 32.22
CA LEU A 48 3.87 10.79 32.04
C LEU A 48 5.14 10.04 32.44
N ASP A 49 5.04 8.78 32.86
CA ASP A 49 6.18 7.93 33.13
C ASP A 49 7.04 7.79 31.86
N ARG A 50 8.37 7.79 32.04
CA ARG A 50 9.30 7.64 30.93
C ARG A 50 9.04 6.35 30.15
N ASP A 51 8.77 5.24 30.83
CA ASP A 51 8.56 3.93 30.20
C ASP A 51 7.16 3.82 29.56
N ALA A 52 6.24 4.75 29.86
CA ALA A 52 4.96 4.86 29.17
C ALA A 52 5.08 5.69 27.86
N LEU A 53 6.01 6.65 27.83
CA LEU A 53 6.22 7.56 26.70
C LEU A 53 7.30 7.08 25.73
N PHE A 54 8.33 6.43 26.26
CA PHE A 54 9.54 6.05 25.54
C PHE A 54 9.83 4.56 25.73
N ARG A 55 10.50 3.97 24.74
CA ARG A 55 11.18 2.68 24.90
C ARG A 55 12.52 2.94 25.59
N ALA A 56 12.56 2.79 26.90
CA ALA A 56 13.78 2.93 27.68
C ALA A 56 14.73 1.75 27.44
N GLU A 57 15.99 2.06 27.17
CA GLU A 57 17.09 1.10 26.94
C GLU A 57 18.35 1.65 27.60
N LEU A 58 18.30 1.72 28.92
CA LEU A 58 19.33 2.35 29.75
C LEU A 58 20.55 1.45 29.93
N ALA A 59 20.38 0.13 29.82
CA ALA A 59 21.46 -0.86 29.97
C ALA A 59 22.29 -0.63 31.25
N LYS A 60 21.60 -0.38 32.37
CA LYS A 60 22.24 -0.10 33.66
C LYS A 60 22.81 -1.33 34.35
N GLU A 61 22.32 -2.50 33.96
CA GLU A 61 22.66 -3.77 34.59
C GLU A 61 23.51 -4.62 33.65
N GLY A 62 24.67 -5.08 34.13
CA GLY A 62 25.57 -5.96 33.39
C GLY A 62 27.00 -5.43 33.31
N GLU A 63 27.90 -6.31 32.91
CA GLU A 63 29.30 -5.97 32.72
C GLU A 63 29.51 -5.36 31.32
N PRO A 64 30.18 -4.20 31.21
CA PRO A 64 30.57 -3.65 29.93
C PRO A 64 31.49 -4.59 29.16
N ASP A 65 31.32 -4.67 27.84
CA ASP A 65 32.26 -5.35 26.96
C ASP A 65 33.55 -4.52 26.76
N GLU A 66 34.47 -5.04 25.93
CA GLU A 66 35.74 -4.37 25.61
C GLU A 66 35.57 -2.98 24.96
N TYR A 67 34.36 -2.63 24.49
CA TYR A 67 34.02 -1.34 23.88
C TYR A 67 33.18 -0.45 24.82
N GLY A 68 33.03 -0.82 26.10
CA GLY A 68 32.23 -0.09 27.08
C GLY A 68 30.72 -0.19 26.84
N ARG A 69 30.26 -1.23 26.15
CA ARG A 69 28.84 -1.45 25.87
C ARG A 69 28.26 -2.49 26.81
N VAL A 70 27.06 -2.25 27.32
CA VAL A 70 26.32 -3.19 28.16
C VAL A 70 25.19 -3.81 27.35
N MET A 71 25.04 -5.12 27.46
CA MET A 71 23.93 -5.85 26.84
C MET A 71 22.64 -5.55 27.62
N LEU A 72 21.56 -5.20 26.91
CA LEU A 72 20.23 -5.08 27.51
C LEU A 72 19.85 -6.41 28.16
N GLN A 73 19.16 -6.37 29.30
CA GLN A 73 18.73 -7.57 30.02
C GLN A 73 17.24 -7.51 30.39
N ASP A 74 16.69 -8.68 30.72
CA ASP A 74 15.39 -8.85 31.36
C ASP A 74 14.27 -8.06 30.66
N TRP A 75 13.62 -7.12 31.36
CA TRP A 75 12.50 -6.36 30.81
C TRP A 75 12.89 -5.43 29.67
N GLU A 76 14.06 -4.79 29.72
CA GLU A 76 14.51 -3.90 28.63
C GLU A 76 14.69 -4.70 27.34
N LEU A 77 15.38 -5.84 27.41
CA LEU A 77 15.62 -6.69 26.25
C LEU A 77 14.34 -7.39 25.76
N GLY A 78 13.50 -7.87 26.68
CA GLY A 78 12.23 -8.52 26.34
C GLY A 78 11.24 -7.55 25.68
N LEU A 79 11.13 -6.31 26.18
CA LEU A 79 10.30 -5.29 25.57
C LEU A 79 10.87 -4.83 24.23
N ALA A 80 12.19 -4.64 24.14
CA ALA A 80 12.88 -4.34 22.88
C ALA A 80 12.53 -5.35 21.79
N LEU A 81 12.61 -6.65 22.13
CA LEU A 81 12.22 -7.75 21.26
C LEU A 81 10.75 -7.71 20.85
N ASN A 82 9.86 -7.57 21.83
CA ASN A 82 8.42 -7.54 21.60
C ASN A 82 8.05 -6.36 20.68
N HIS A 83 8.62 -5.17 20.90
CA HIS A 83 8.38 -3.99 20.08
C HIS A 83 9.00 -4.04 18.69
N ALA A 84 10.03 -4.87 18.48
CA ALA A 84 10.57 -5.14 17.15
C ALA A 84 9.55 -5.87 16.26
N LEU A 85 8.62 -6.64 16.84
CA LEU A 85 7.64 -7.43 16.11
C LEU A 85 6.18 -6.97 16.29
N ARG A 86 5.83 -6.30 17.42
CA ARG A 86 4.45 -6.10 17.90
C ARG A 86 4.24 -4.72 18.55
N TYR A 87 2.96 -4.34 18.70
CA TYR A 87 2.51 -3.09 19.36
C TYR A 87 1.64 -3.35 20.61
N ILE A 88 1.70 -4.56 21.15
CA ILE A 88 0.87 -5.01 22.27
C ILE A 88 1.74 -5.72 23.29
N ARG A 89 1.22 -5.94 24.50
CA ARG A 89 1.93 -6.60 25.60
C ARG A 89 2.64 -7.90 25.18
N PRO A 90 3.83 -8.19 25.75
CA PRO A 90 4.52 -9.47 25.59
C PRO A 90 3.59 -10.66 25.86
N ASP A 91 3.78 -11.73 25.09
CA ASP A 91 3.10 -13.00 25.34
C ASP A 91 3.59 -13.64 26.65
N GLU A 92 2.81 -14.58 27.19
CA GLU A 92 3.10 -15.18 28.50
C GLU A 92 4.43 -15.94 28.54
N THR A 93 4.82 -16.56 27.41
CA THR A 93 6.10 -17.27 27.32
C THR A 93 7.28 -16.31 27.40
N LEU A 94 7.21 -15.18 26.68
CA LEU A 94 8.24 -14.14 26.75
C LEU A 94 8.30 -13.52 28.16
N ARG A 95 7.15 -13.23 28.78
CA ARG A 95 7.10 -12.72 30.16
C ARG A 95 7.76 -13.69 31.14
N LYS A 96 7.43 -14.97 31.04
CA LYS A 96 8.03 -16.00 31.88
C LYS A 96 9.54 -16.09 31.69
N ALA A 97 10.02 -16.03 30.44
CA ALA A 97 11.44 -16.02 30.13
C ALA A 97 12.15 -14.82 30.78
N ILE A 98 11.55 -13.62 30.73
CA ILE A 98 12.08 -12.44 31.41
C ILE A 98 12.16 -12.66 32.92
N THR A 99 11.06 -13.07 33.56
CA THR A 99 11.01 -13.24 35.03
C THR A 99 11.89 -14.38 35.55
N GLU A 100 12.18 -15.39 34.72
CA GLU A 100 13.09 -16.49 35.05
C GLU A 100 14.57 -16.17 34.74
N GLY A 101 14.88 -14.94 34.32
CA GLY A 101 16.25 -14.51 33.98
C GLY A 101 16.79 -15.15 32.70
N LYS A 102 15.92 -15.61 31.80
CA LYS A 102 16.25 -16.22 30.49
C LYS A 102 16.20 -15.21 29.35
N MET A 103 16.54 -13.95 29.64
CA MET A 103 16.68 -12.86 28.67
C MET A 103 17.96 -12.08 28.97
N LYS A 104 19.10 -12.80 29.01
CA LYS A 104 20.42 -12.23 29.37
C LYS A 104 21.53 -12.54 28.37
N THR A 105 21.28 -13.46 27.44
CA THR A 105 22.28 -13.94 26.48
C THR A 105 21.81 -13.81 25.03
N LYS A 106 22.74 -13.88 24.07
CA LYS A 106 22.39 -13.89 22.64
C LYS A 106 21.56 -15.11 22.27
N GLU A 107 21.84 -16.24 22.92
CA GLU A 107 21.17 -17.51 22.75
C GLU A 107 19.72 -17.44 23.23
N ASP A 108 19.47 -16.73 24.33
CA ASP A 108 18.11 -16.45 24.81
C ASP A 108 17.30 -15.68 23.78
N VAL A 109 17.89 -14.60 23.24
CA VAL A 109 17.24 -13.78 22.21
C VAL A 109 16.97 -14.61 20.96
N ARG A 110 17.97 -15.36 20.50
CA ARG A 110 17.80 -16.24 19.33
C ARG A 110 16.63 -17.20 19.54
N ARG A 111 16.54 -17.85 20.71
CA ARG A 111 15.43 -18.75 21.06
C ARG A 111 14.08 -18.05 20.98
N GLU A 112 13.94 -16.88 21.61
CA GLU A 112 12.66 -16.17 21.62
C GLU A 112 12.28 -15.59 20.26
N VAL A 113 13.24 -15.04 19.50
CA VAL A 113 12.98 -14.54 18.14
C VAL A 113 12.53 -15.67 17.23
N SER A 114 13.27 -16.79 17.20
CA SER A 114 12.91 -17.95 16.39
C SER A 114 11.51 -18.45 16.74
N ARG A 115 11.22 -18.65 18.04
CA ARG A 115 9.88 -19.03 18.52
C ARG A 115 8.80 -18.06 18.02
N MET A 116 9.01 -16.76 18.19
CA MET A 116 8.03 -15.74 17.82
C MET A 116 7.80 -15.66 16.31
N LEU A 117 8.85 -15.85 15.51
CA LEU A 117 8.78 -15.83 14.05
C LEU A 117 8.11 -17.08 13.48
N GLU A 118 8.31 -18.25 14.10
CA GLU A 118 7.73 -19.53 13.69
C GLU A 118 6.26 -19.69 14.10
N ASP A 119 5.83 -19.05 15.20
CA ASP A 119 4.46 -19.16 15.68
C ASP A 119 3.51 -18.18 14.98
N ASP A 120 2.72 -18.69 14.03
CA ASP A 120 1.71 -17.92 13.28
C ASP A 120 0.56 -17.36 14.14
N SER A 121 0.33 -17.91 15.34
CA SER A 121 -0.66 -17.38 16.28
C SER A 121 -0.21 -16.03 16.87
N ILE A 122 1.11 -15.80 16.91
CA ILE A 122 1.69 -14.54 17.35
C ILE A 122 1.58 -13.53 16.22
N ARG A 123 0.70 -12.55 16.40
CA ARG A 123 0.55 -11.43 15.46
C ARG A 123 1.82 -10.56 15.44
N LYS A 124 2.43 -10.42 14.27
CA LYS A 124 3.69 -9.68 14.01
C LYS A 124 3.49 -8.49 13.05
N PRO A 125 2.68 -7.48 13.41
CA PRO A 125 2.28 -6.41 12.47
C PRO A 125 3.45 -5.56 11.94
N ARG A 126 4.57 -5.50 12.66
CA ARG A 126 5.79 -4.80 12.25
C ARG A 126 6.37 -5.33 10.93
N ILE A 127 6.24 -6.63 10.65
CA ILE A 127 6.78 -7.23 9.42
C ILE A 127 6.06 -6.67 8.19
N LEU A 128 4.73 -6.70 8.18
CA LEU A 128 3.96 -6.11 7.09
C LEU A 128 4.17 -4.58 7.01
N ARG A 129 4.33 -3.92 8.15
CA ARG A 129 4.63 -2.48 8.19
C ARG A 129 5.94 -2.15 7.48
N PHE A 130 6.98 -2.96 7.62
CA PHE A 130 8.23 -2.78 6.87
C PHE A 130 7.99 -2.74 5.36
N PHE A 131 7.20 -3.66 4.82
CA PHE A 131 6.93 -3.69 3.37
C PHE A 131 6.08 -2.52 2.90
N ARG A 132 5.13 -2.06 3.72
CA ARG A 132 4.41 -0.80 3.45
C ARG A 132 5.36 0.38 3.38
N ASP A 133 6.24 0.52 4.38
CA ASP A 133 7.21 1.62 4.44
C ASP A 133 8.31 1.50 3.36
N PHE A 134 8.64 0.28 2.91
CA PHE A 134 9.63 0.04 1.87
C PHE A 134 9.10 0.39 0.46
N PHE A 135 7.90 -0.07 0.14
CA PHE A 135 7.29 0.10 -1.19
C PHE A 135 6.32 1.28 -1.29
N ASP A 136 5.90 1.88 -0.19
CA ASP A 136 4.97 3.02 -0.14
C ASP A 136 3.58 2.73 -0.79
N TYR A 137 3.24 1.46 -1.04
CA TYR A 137 1.98 1.07 -1.72
C TYR A 137 0.72 1.40 -0.90
N ASP A 138 0.84 1.69 0.39
CA ASP A 138 -0.28 2.08 1.25
C ASP A 138 -0.67 3.57 1.10
N LEU A 139 0.17 4.38 0.45
CA LEU A 139 -0.13 5.79 0.16
C LEU A 139 -1.20 5.97 -0.93
N ALA A 140 -1.44 4.96 -1.78
CA ALA A 140 -2.37 5.02 -2.91
C ALA A 140 -3.77 5.52 -2.54
N GLY A 141 -4.28 5.10 -1.38
CA GLY A 141 -5.61 5.50 -0.88
C GLY A 141 -5.71 6.98 -0.50
N TYR A 142 -4.57 7.64 -0.29
CA TYR A 142 -4.46 9.04 0.09
C TYR A 142 -4.21 9.97 -1.10
N ILE A 143 -3.95 9.44 -2.29
CA ILE A 143 -3.77 10.23 -3.51
C ILE A 143 -5.13 10.60 -4.10
N CYS A 144 -5.51 11.86 -3.92
CA CYS A 144 -6.75 12.43 -4.45
C CYS A 144 -6.66 12.71 -5.93
N LYS A 145 -7.29 11.84 -6.74
CA LYS A 145 -7.39 12.03 -8.19
C LYS A 145 -8.48 13.03 -8.55
N ASP A 146 -8.16 13.90 -9.50
CA ASP A 146 -9.16 14.73 -10.17
C ASP A 146 -10.11 13.89 -11.02
N GLU A 147 -11.39 14.25 -11.00
CA GLU A 147 -12.42 13.44 -11.65
C GLU A 147 -12.31 13.44 -13.17
N LYS A 148 -11.89 14.55 -13.78
CA LYS A 148 -11.73 14.69 -15.23
C LYS A 148 -10.49 13.93 -15.68
N ALA A 149 -9.36 14.11 -14.99
CA ALA A 149 -8.12 13.39 -15.24
C ALA A 149 -8.35 11.87 -15.11
N LEU A 150 -9.00 11.43 -14.03
CA LEU A 150 -9.30 10.02 -13.80
C LEU A 150 -10.23 9.43 -14.87
N ALA A 151 -11.24 10.18 -15.33
CA ALA A 151 -12.09 9.73 -16.42
C ALA A 151 -11.29 9.50 -17.72
N GLY A 152 -10.24 10.30 -17.95
CA GLY A 152 -9.32 10.15 -19.07
C GLY A 152 -8.46 8.88 -19.05
N THR A 153 -8.31 8.21 -17.90
CA THR A 153 -7.51 6.98 -17.75
C THR A 153 -8.20 5.73 -18.30
N GLY A 154 -9.54 5.77 -18.38
CA GLY A 154 -10.38 4.61 -18.67
C GLY A 154 -10.90 3.87 -17.42
N SER A 155 -10.53 4.31 -16.21
CA SER A 155 -11.10 3.79 -14.96
C SER A 155 -12.62 3.95 -14.94
N SER A 156 -13.33 2.87 -14.59
CA SER A 156 -14.79 2.88 -14.38
C SER A 156 -15.18 3.48 -13.03
N SER A 157 -14.28 3.43 -12.05
CA SER A 157 -14.50 3.95 -10.70
C SER A 157 -14.15 5.44 -10.65
N ARG A 158 -15.03 6.26 -10.05
CA ARG A 158 -14.85 7.72 -9.91
C ARG A 158 -15.13 8.19 -8.48
N GLY A 159 -14.55 9.34 -8.13
CA GLY A 159 -14.70 9.96 -6.82
C GLY A 159 -14.51 8.94 -5.69
N SER A 160 -15.43 8.93 -4.73
CA SER A 160 -15.39 8.03 -3.56
C SER A 160 -15.22 6.54 -3.88
N ALA A 161 -15.67 6.06 -5.04
CA ALA A 161 -15.51 4.66 -5.44
C ALA A 161 -14.05 4.32 -5.80
N TYR A 162 -13.34 5.25 -6.45
CA TYR A 162 -11.93 5.07 -6.78
C TYR A 162 -11.06 5.05 -5.51
N PHE A 163 -11.28 6.01 -4.60
CA PHE A 163 -10.62 6.02 -3.30
C PHE A 163 -10.81 4.69 -2.55
N ARG A 164 -12.04 4.17 -2.56
CA ARG A 164 -12.33 2.87 -1.92
C ARG A 164 -11.57 1.73 -2.59
N ALA A 165 -11.49 1.71 -3.92
CA ALA A 165 -10.72 0.72 -4.66
C ALA A 165 -9.22 0.78 -4.34
N MET A 166 -8.65 1.96 -4.12
CA MET A 166 -7.24 2.11 -3.72
C MET A 166 -6.96 1.52 -2.33
N PHE A 167 -7.82 1.79 -1.33
CA PHE A 167 -7.69 1.13 -0.03
C PHE A 167 -7.89 -0.39 -0.12
N ASP A 168 -8.81 -0.85 -0.98
CA ASP A 168 -9.01 -2.28 -1.23
C ASP A 168 -7.75 -2.90 -1.87
N ALA A 169 -7.10 -2.19 -2.81
CA ALA A 169 -5.86 -2.59 -3.49
C ALA A 169 -4.66 -2.63 -2.54
N THR A 170 -4.54 -1.70 -1.58
CA THR A 170 -3.53 -1.77 -0.51
C THR A 170 -3.69 -3.06 0.29
N ALA A 171 -4.91 -3.38 0.74
CA ALA A 171 -5.16 -4.62 1.50
C ALA A 171 -4.98 -5.88 0.65
N SER A 172 -5.21 -5.81 -0.67
CA SER A 172 -4.88 -6.90 -1.58
C SER A 172 -3.36 -7.08 -1.72
N THR A 173 -2.60 -5.99 -1.83
CA THR A 173 -1.13 -6.00 -1.88
C THR A 173 -0.54 -6.55 -0.58
N ASP A 174 -1.07 -6.12 0.57
CA ASP A 174 -0.72 -6.70 1.88
C ASP A 174 -0.91 -8.21 1.89
N ARG A 175 -2.03 -8.71 1.35
CA ARG A 175 -2.32 -10.13 1.33
C ARG A 175 -1.35 -10.90 0.43
N LEU A 176 -0.96 -10.33 -0.72
CA LEU A 176 0.04 -10.94 -1.57
C LEU A 176 1.38 -11.06 -0.84
N ILE A 177 1.81 -9.99 -0.16
CA ILE A 177 3.04 -9.99 0.63
C ILE A 177 2.97 -11.04 1.73
N GLU A 178 1.86 -11.16 2.45
CA GLU A 178 1.67 -12.22 3.45
C GLU A 178 1.78 -13.63 2.87
N LEU A 179 1.33 -13.86 1.63
CA LEU A 179 1.45 -15.16 0.96
C LEU A 179 2.91 -15.44 0.57
N ILE A 180 3.62 -14.45 0.05
CA ILE A 180 5.06 -14.55 -0.27
C ILE A 180 5.86 -14.79 1.02
N LEU A 181 5.55 -14.09 2.11
CA LEU A 181 6.19 -14.28 3.41
C LEU A 181 5.85 -15.62 4.09
N ALA A 182 4.75 -16.26 3.69
CA ALA A 182 4.42 -17.60 4.17
C ALA A 182 5.26 -18.66 3.45
N GLU A 183 5.59 -18.45 2.18
CA GLU A 183 6.58 -19.24 1.43
C GLU A 183 8.00 -18.96 1.95
N ASP A 184 8.33 -17.69 2.22
CA ASP A 184 9.60 -17.20 2.82
C ASP A 184 10.87 -17.61 2.04
N GLU A 185 10.75 -17.69 0.72
CA GLU A 185 11.82 -18.02 -0.22
C GLU A 185 12.00 -16.86 -1.22
N GLU A 186 13.25 -16.48 -1.48
CA GLU A 186 13.67 -15.39 -2.39
C GLU A 186 12.79 -14.14 -2.28
N VAL A 187 12.43 -13.74 -1.05
CA VAL A 187 11.30 -12.84 -0.79
C VAL A 187 11.40 -11.53 -1.57
N LEU A 188 12.55 -10.86 -1.58
CA LEU A 188 12.72 -9.61 -2.34
C LEU A 188 12.52 -9.83 -3.84
N LYS A 189 13.10 -10.90 -4.38
CA LYS A 189 13.00 -11.23 -5.81
C LYS A 189 11.55 -11.51 -6.18
N GLU A 190 10.86 -12.37 -5.42
CA GLU A 190 9.43 -12.64 -5.64
C GLU A 190 8.57 -11.36 -5.54
N LEU A 191 8.84 -10.46 -4.59
CA LEU A 191 8.11 -9.19 -4.50
C LEU A 191 8.33 -8.29 -5.73
N LEU A 192 9.50 -8.37 -6.37
CA LEU A 192 9.84 -7.62 -7.58
C LEU A 192 9.39 -8.32 -8.86
N THR A 193 9.33 -9.66 -8.91
CA THR A 193 9.12 -10.41 -10.17
C THR A 193 7.85 -11.24 -10.22
N THR A 194 7.06 -11.31 -9.14
CA THR A 194 5.86 -12.17 -9.15
C THR A 194 4.83 -11.71 -10.18
N GLN A 195 4.20 -12.68 -10.84
CA GLN A 195 3.00 -12.46 -11.66
C GLN A 195 1.72 -12.73 -10.86
N LYS A 196 1.84 -13.16 -9.60
CA LYS A 196 0.70 -13.37 -8.73
C LYS A 196 0.18 -12.00 -8.27
N VAL A 197 -1.12 -11.77 -8.41
CA VAL A 197 -1.80 -10.61 -7.84
C VAL A 197 -2.99 -11.04 -7.03
N VAL A 198 -3.25 -10.30 -5.96
CA VAL A 198 -4.51 -10.41 -5.23
C VAL A 198 -5.37 -9.22 -5.64
N HIS A 199 -6.63 -9.47 -5.96
CA HIS A 199 -7.56 -8.40 -6.35
C HIS A 199 -8.98 -8.68 -5.85
N THR A 200 -9.80 -7.63 -5.81
CA THR A 200 -11.24 -7.67 -5.60
C THR A 200 -11.97 -7.47 -6.94
N ARG A 201 -13.29 -7.27 -6.92
CA ARG A 201 -14.03 -6.85 -8.12
C ARG A 201 -13.84 -5.36 -8.46
N ASN A 202 -13.45 -4.53 -7.49
CA ASN A 202 -13.44 -3.07 -7.63
C ASN A 202 -12.15 -2.55 -8.27
N ASP A 203 -11.03 -3.21 -8.02
CA ASP A 203 -9.67 -2.89 -8.45
C ASP A 203 -9.19 -3.77 -9.62
N ARG A 204 -9.89 -4.87 -9.93
CA ARG A 204 -9.58 -5.76 -11.08
C ARG A 204 -9.37 -5.02 -12.40
N VAL A 205 -10.19 -3.99 -12.67
CA VAL A 205 -10.10 -3.20 -13.92
C VAL A 205 -8.78 -2.44 -14.04
N LEU A 206 -8.15 -2.09 -12.92
CA LEU A 206 -6.92 -1.30 -12.90
C LEU A 206 -5.72 -2.11 -13.37
N PHE A 207 -5.79 -3.43 -13.24
CA PHE A 207 -4.79 -4.35 -13.77
C PHE A 207 -4.88 -4.52 -15.29
N GLY A 208 -5.97 -4.06 -15.92
CA GLY A 208 -6.21 -4.19 -17.35
C GLY A 208 -5.31 -3.31 -18.23
N ARG A 209 -5.59 -3.38 -19.53
CA ARG A 209 -4.93 -2.60 -20.59
C ARG A 209 -5.89 -1.61 -21.22
N ARG A 210 -5.45 -0.37 -21.41
CA ARG A 210 -6.16 0.64 -22.18
C ARG A 210 -6.31 0.20 -23.63
N TYR A 211 -7.53 0.27 -24.16
CA TYR A 211 -7.79 0.01 -25.57
C TYR A 211 -7.16 1.08 -26.47
N SER A 212 -6.65 0.62 -27.62
CA SER A 212 -6.32 1.46 -28.78
C SER A 212 -7.58 2.17 -29.33
N LYS A 213 -7.39 3.15 -30.22
CA LYS A 213 -8.50 3.86 -30.87
C LYS A 213 -9.44 2.89 -31.59
N GLU A 214 -8.87 1.94 -32.33
CA GLU A 214 -9.61 0.95 -33.11
C GLU A 214 -10.40 0.02 -32.20
N GLU A 215 -9.77 -0.49 -31.14
CA GLU A 215 -10.42 -1.36 -30.15
C GLU A 215 -11.57 -0.65 -29.41
N ARG A 216 -11.43 0.65 -29.12
CA ARG A 216 -12.51 1.44 -28.51
C ARG A 216 -13.72 1.54 -29.42
N VAL A 217 -13.51 1.77 -30.72
CA VAL A 217 -14.61 1.82 -31.70
C VAL A 217 -15.35 0.49 -31.73
N ILE A 218 -14.60 -0.62 -31.76
CA ILE A 218 -15.17 -1.98 -31.72
C ILE A 218 -15.96 -2.19 -30.42
N ALA A 219 -15.38 -1.89 -29.27
CA ALA A 219 -16.04 -2.05 -27.97
C ALA A 219 -17.31 -1.17 -27.84
N GLN A 220 -17.30 0.03 -28.42
CA GLN A 220 -18.48 0.90 -28.48
C GLN A 220 -19.59 0.31 -29.37
N GLN A 221 -19.23 -0.28 -30.51
CA GLN A 221 -20.18 -0.97 -31.39
C GLN A 221 -20.77 -2.20 -30.71
N GLU A 222 -19.96 -3.00 -30.03
CA GLU A 222 -20.42 -4.15 -29.24
C GLU A 222 -21.35 -3.73 -28.12
N LYS A 223 -21.01 -2.66 -27.40
CA LYS A 223 -21.87 -2.07 -26.38
C LYS A 223 -23.22 -1.64 -26.96
N LYS A 224 -23.21 -0.91 -28.07
CA LYS A 224 -24.42 -0.47 -28.75
C LYS A 224 -25.27 -1.66 -29.21
N ARG A 225 -24.65 -2.69 -29.79
CA ARG A 225 -25.33 -3.91 -30.21
C ARG A 225 -25.95 -4.68 -29.03
N ALA A 226 -25.24 -4.79 -27.91
CA ALA A 226 -25.76 -5.43 -26.70
C ALA A 226 -26.94 -4.66 -26.10
N GLU A 227 -26.86 -3.33 -26.09
CA GLU A 227 -27.94 -2.44 -25.66
C GLU A 227 -29.18 -2.57 -26.56
N GLU A 228 -29.00 -2.63 -27.88
CA GLU A 228 -30.07 -2.83 -28.86
C GLU A 228 -30.73 -4.21 -28.71
N LEU A 229 -29.92 -5.28 -28.61
CA LEU A 229 -30.42 -6.64 -28.42
C LEU A 229 -31.24 -6.76 -27.12
N ALA A 230 -30.75 -6.17 -26.02
CA ALA A 230 -31.42 -6.20 -24.72
C ALA A 230 -32.75 -5.41 -24.71
N THR A 231 -32.94 -4.47 -25.63
CA THR A 231 -34.14 -3.61 -25.67
C THR A 231 -35.05 -3.89 -26.86
N ALA A 232 -34.71 -4.80 -27.77
CA ALA A 232 -35.43 -5.06 -29.01
C ALA A 232 -36.93 -5.36 -28.80
N GLU A 233 -37.26 -6.29 -27.90
CA GLU A 233 -38.66 -6.68 -27.62
C GLU A 233 -39.46 -5.51 -27.03
N ILE A 234 -38.88 -4.82 -26.05
CA ILE A 234 -39.50 -3.67 -25.37
C ILE A 234 -39.60 -2.46 -26.30
N ALA A 235 -38.68 -2.32 -27.25
CA ALA A 235 -38.69 -1.24 -28.22
C ALA A 235 -39.89 -1.34 -29.18
N GLU A 236 -40.26 -2.55 -29.59
CA GLU A 236 -41.49 -2.78 -30.37
C GLU A 236 -42.75 -2.53 -29.55
N GLU A 237 -42.81 -3.03 -28.30
CA GLU A 237 -43.91 -2.72 -27.37
C GLU A 237 -44.07 -1.21 -27.15
N ARG A 238 -42.96 -0.48 -27.03
CA ARG A 238 -42.94 0.98 -26.91
C ARG A 238 -43.49 1.66 -28.15
N LYS A 239 -43.15 1.19 -29.36
CA LYS A 239 -43.66 1.76 -30.61
C LYS A 239 -45.19 1.62 -30.69
N ILE A 240 -45.72 0.45 -30.33
CA ILE A 240 -47.17 0.19 -30.31
C ILE A 240 -47.85 1.10 -29.30
N LEU A 241 -47.37 1.10 -28.05
CA LEU A 241 -47.97 1.87 -26.97
C LEU A 241 -47.88 3.39 -27.21
N THR A 242 -46.84 3.87 -27.88
CA THR A 242 -46.71 5.29 -28.28
C THR A 242 -47.76 5.66 -29.32
N LYS A 243 -48.08 4.78 -30.28
CA LYS A 243 -49.15 5.01 -31.26
C LYS A 243 -50.52 5.06 -30.59
N GLU A 244 -50.79 4.13 -29.66
CA GLU A 244 -52.04 4.11 -28.87
C GLU A 244 -52.21 5.40 -28.05
N VAL A 245 -51.15 5.85 -27.36
CA VAL A 245 -51.19 7.10 -26.59
C VAL A 245 -51.45 8.29 -27.50
N ASN A 246 -50.76 8.40 -28.64
CA ASN A 246 -50.96 9.51 -29.59
C ASN A 246 -52.39 9.55 -30.17
N GLN A 247 -52.99 8.38 -30.45
CA GLN A 247 -54.38 8.27 -30.89
C GLN A 247 -55.34 8.74 -29.80
N LEU A 248 -55.19 8.23 -28.58
CA LEU A 248 -56.01 8.63 -27.44
C LEU A 248 -55.84 10.12 -27.09
N GLU A 249 -54.65 10.70 -27.26
CA GLU A 249 -54.42 12.14 -27.09
C GLU A 249 -55.13 12.97 -28.18
N ALA A 250 -55.17 12.50 -29.42
CA ALA A 250 -55.89 13.15 -30.50
C ALA A 250 -57.42 13.12 -30.27
N GLU A 251 -57.95 12.01 -29.73
CA GLU A 251 -59.36 11.84 -29.37
C GLU A 251 -59.75 12.61 -28.09
N ALA A 252 -58.84 12.76 -27.13
CA ALA A 252 -59.06 13.48 -25.88
C ALA A 252 -59.08 15.00 -26.04
N LYS A 253 -58.39 15.55 -27.05
CA LYS A 253 -58.33 17.00 -27.31
C LYS A 253 -59.70 17.65 -27.56
N PRO A 254 -60.59 17.11 -28.42
CA PRO A 254 -61.93 17.66 -28.62
C PRO A 254 -62.94 17.26 -27.53
N ASN A 255 -62.71 16.18 -26.78
CA ASN A 255 -63.66 15.61 -25.80
C ASN A 255 -63.17 15.73 -24.33
N GLN A 256 -62.81 16.95 -23.91
CA GLN A 256 -62.25 17.20 -22.56
C GLN A 256 -63.21 16.92 -21.38
N SER A 257 -64.51 16.73 -21.62
CA SER A 257 -65.50 16.42 -20.58
C SER A 257 -65.67 14.91 -20.33
N ASP A 258 -65.11 14.03 -21.17
CA ASP A 258 -65.20 12.58 -21.02
C ASP A 258 -64.17 12.05 -20.00
N LYS A 259 -64.64 11.87 -18.76
CA LYS A 259 -63.84 11.34 -17.65
C LYS A 259 -63.32 9.91 -17.90
N SER A 260 -64.02 9.10 -18.69
CA SER A 260 -63.62 7.72 -18.99
C SER A 260 -62.41 7.70 -19.93
N LEU A 261 -62.46 8.54 -20.96
CA LEU A 261 -61.40 8.68 -21.96
C LEU A 261 -60.12 9.29 -21.34
N GLN A 262 -60.26 10.31 -20.48
CA GLN A 262 -59.13 10.86 -19.73
C GLN A 262 -58.48 9.85 -18.77
N LYS A 263 -59.28 9.01 -18.11
CA LYS A 263 -58.76 7.96 -17.21
C LYS A 263 -57.99 6.87 -17.98
N THR A 264 -58.49 6.51 -19.16
CA THR A 264 -57.81 5.55 -20.06
C THR A 264 -56.51 6.12 -20.60
N LEU A 265 -56.51 7.37 -21.06
CA LEU A 265 -55.31 8.08 -21.50
C LEU A 265 -54.26 8.16 -20.38
N ALA A 266 -54.66 8.56 -19.17
CA ALA A 266 -53.74 8.65 -18.03
C ALA A 266 -53.13 7.28 -17.65
N LYS A 267 -53.90 6.20 -17.77
CA LYS A 267 -53.39 4.83 -17.56
C LYS A 267 -52.34 4.46 -18.60
N LYS A 268 -52.62 4.67 -19.88
CA LYS A 268 -51.71 4.36 -21.00
C LYS A 268 -50.44 5.22 -20.98
N GLN A 269 -50.55 6.50 -20.62
CA GLN A 269 -49.39 7.36 -20.39
C GLN A 269 -48.51 6.86 -19.22
N LYS A 270 -49.11 6.36 -18.14
CA LYS A 270 -48.38 5.75 -17.01
C LYS A 270 -47.66 4.45 -17.43
N GLU A 271 -48.32 3.61 -18.22
CA GLU A 271 -47.74 2.39 -18.80
C GLU A 271 -46.54 2.73 -19.71
N LEU A 272 -46.69 3.72 -20.60
CA LEU A 272 -45.60 4.18 -21.48
C LEU A 272 -44.41 4.71 -20.68
N LYS A 273 -44.67 5.51 -19.64
CA LYS A 273 -43.62 6.02 -18.74
C LYS A 273 -42.88 4.89 -18.01
N ALA A 274 -43.60 3.88 -17.53
CA ALA A 274 -43.01 2.71 -16.89
C ALA A 274 -42.16 1.89 -17.88
N LEU A 275 -42.65 1.70 -19.10
CA LEU A 275 -41.95 0.99 -20.16
C LEU A 275 -40.66 1.71 -20.59
N ILE A 276 -40.69 3.04 -20.74
CA ILE A 276 -39.50 3.87 -21.00
C ILE A 276 -38.47 3.71 -19.89
N LYS A 277 -38.91 3.74 -18.62
CA LYS A 277 -38.01 3.53 -17.47
C LYS A 277 -37.37 2.14 -17.50
N ARG A 278 -38.16 1.09 -17.75
CA ARG A 278 -37.69 -0.29 -17.86
C ARG A 278 -36.68 -0.46 -19.01
N MET A 279 -36.97 0.12 -20.17
CA MET A 279 -36.07 0.11 -21.32
C MET A 279 -34.75 0.82 -21.00
N ALA A 280 -34.80 1.97 -20.33
CA ALA A 280 -33.60 2.70 -19.91
C ALA A 280 -32.77 1.91 -18.88
N ASP A 281 -33.41 1.26 -17.90
CA ASP A 281 -32.74 0.42 -16.91
C ASP A 281 -32.08 -0.82 -17.55
N MET A 282 -32.76 -1.48 -18.49
CA MET A 282 -32.22 -2.61 -19.24
C MET A 282 -31.05 -2.21 -20.13
N LYS A 283 -31.18 -1.09 -20.86
CA LYS A 283 -30.11 -0.50 -21.65
C LYS A 283 -28.88 -0.20 -20.79
N ARG A 284 -29.08 0.48 -19.65
CA ARG A 284 -28.00 0.77 -18.69
C ARG A 284 -27.34 -0.50 -18.18
N LYS A 285 -28.12 -1.53 -17.81
CA LYS A 285 -27.58 -2.80 -17.30
C LYS A 285 -26.75 -3.51 -18.37
N ALA A 286 -27.28 -3.69 -19.59
CA ALA A 286 -26.56 -4.30 -20.70
C ALA A 286 -25.27 -3.53 -21.04
N GLY A 287 -25.35 -2.20 -21.16
CA GLY A 287 -24.21 -1.36 -21.49
C GLY A 287 -23.16 -1.23 -20.39
N SER A 288 -23.51 -1.49 -19.13
CA SER A 288 -22.59 -1.42 -17.98
C SER A 288 -21.62 -2.60 -17.88
N VAL A 289 -21.94 -3.73 -18.53
CA VAL A 289 -21.09 -4.93 -18.54
C VAL A 289 -19.88 -4.75 -19.46
N ILE A 290 -20.03 -3.95 -20.51
CA ILE A 290 -18.98 -3.78 -21.53
C ILE A 290 -18.18 -2.52 -21.20
N ASN A 291 -16.95 -2.72 -20.73
CA ASN A 291 -15.99 -1.63 -20.63
C ASN A 291 -15.54 -1.24 -22.05
N THR A 292 -15.64 0.05 -22.37
CA THR A 292 -15.32 0.58 -23.70
C THR A 292 -13.93 1.23 -23.77
N ASN A 293 -13.23 1.36 -22.64
CA ASN A 293 -11.95 2.05 -22.54
C ASN A 293 -10.79 1.13 -22.17
N VAL A 294 -11.07 0.06 -21.42
CA VAL A 294 -10.07 -0.84 -20.85
C VAL A 294 -10.48 -2.28 -21.13
N LYS A 295 -9.54 -3.05 -21.69
CA LYS A 295 -9.56 -4.51 -21.72
C LYS A 295 -9.24 -5.01 -20.33
N GLU A 296 -10.13 -5.78 -19.70
CA GLU A 296 -9.78 -6.45 -18.46
C GLU A 296 -8.58 -7.37 -18.66
N ALA A 297 -7.71 -7.45 -17.66
CA ALA A 297 -6.63 -8.42 -17.68
C ALA A 297 -7.21 -9.84 -17.69
N ASP A 298 -6.53 -10.75 -18.38
CA ASP A 298 -6.88 -12.17 -18.37
C ASP A 298 -6.37 -12.76 -17.06
N PHE A 299 -7.30 -13.06 -16.15
CA PHE A 299 -6.98 -13.60 -14.83
C PHE A 299 -7.35 -15.07 -14.78
N SER A 300 -6.36 -15.91 -14.48
CA SER A 300 -6.58 -17.28 -14.02
C SER A 300 -6.25 -17.35 -12.53
N GLY A 301 -7.17 -17.84 -11.69
CA GLY A 301 -6.99 -17.70 -10.25
C GLY A 301 -7.99 -18.41 -9.35
N LYS A 302 -7.60 -18.57 -8.09
CA LYS A 302 -8.39 -19.17 -7.01
C LYS A 302 -8.95 -18.08 -6.10
N GLN A 303 -10.20 -18.22 -5.68
CA GLN A 303 -10.76 -17.37 -4.63
C GLN A 303 -10.05 -17.62 -3.29
N ILE A 304 -9.66 -16.54 -2.63
CA ILE A 304 -9.00 -16.56 -1.34
C ILE A 304 -9.64 -15.57 -0.37
N PHE A 305 -9.46 -15.84 0.92
CA PHE A 305 -9.83 -14.89 1.96
C PHE A 305 -8.58 -14.14 2.43
N ALA A 306 -8.70 -12.82 2.55
CA ALA A 306 -7.70 -11.99 3.19
C ALA A 306 -8.23 -11.45 4.50
N ARG A 307 -7.35 -11.37 5.50
CA ARG A 307 -7.63 -10.57 6.69
C ARG A 307 -7.54 -9.10 6.30
N VAL A 308 -8.63 -8.37 6.45
CA VAL A 308 -8.67 -6.94 6.17
C VAL A 308 -8.66 -6.16 7.47
N SER A 309 -7.73 -5.22 7.61
CA SER A 309 -7.79 -4.24 8.70
C SER A 309 -8.98 -3.29 8.47
N ARG A 310 -9.64 -2.82 9.53
CA ARG A 310 -10.62 -1.73 9.36
C ARG A 310 -9.92 -0.51 8.79
N ARG A 311 -10.62 0.23 7.93
CA ARG A 311 -10.14 1.52 7.40
C ARG A 311 -9.90 2.46 8.59
N SER A 312 -8.80 3.23 8.56
CA SER A 312 -8.59 4.31 9.53
C SER A 312 -9.65 5.42 9.41
N PHE A 313 -10.33 5.52 8.25
CA PHE A 313 -11.38 6.51 7.98
C PHE A 313 -12.62 5.90 7.29
N GLY A 314 -13.82 6.23 7.79
CA GLY A 314 -15.13 5.93 7.17
C GLY A 314 -15.86 4.67 7.69
N GLN A 315 -17.16 4.57 7.39
CA GLN A 315 -18.05 3.48 7.86
C GLN A 315 -18.07 2.22 6.96
N GLY A 316 -17.19 2.12 5.96
CA GLY A 316 -17.15 0.98 5.04
C GLY A 316 -16.34 -0.20 5.58
N SER A 317 -16.98 -1.36 5.74
CA SER A 317 -16.25 -2.63 5.93
C SER A 317 -15.58 -3.04 4.61
N MET A 318 -14.28 -3.31 4.63
CA MET A 318 -13.65 -4.03 3.52
C MET A 318 -14.17 -5.46 3.52
N LYS A 319 -14.61 -5.93 2.37
CA LYS A 319 -14.99 -7.33 2.20
C LYS A 319 -13.73 -8.20 2.20
N PRO A 320 -13.69 -9.30 2.97
CA PRO A 320 -12.50 -10.16 3.03
C PRO A 320 -12.28 -10.95 1.73
N GLU A 321 -13.33 -11.14 0.91
CA GLU A 321 -13.25 -11.93 -0.32
C GLU A 321 -12.36 -11.26 -1.37
N ARG A 322 -11.31 -11.99 -1.77
CA ARG A 322 -10.35 -11.62 -2.82
C ARG A 322 -10.10 -12.80 -3.74
N THR A 323 -9.46 -12.55 -4.87
CA THR A 323 -9.03 -13.60 -5.79
C THR A 323 -7.52 -13.47 -5.95
N LEU A 324 -6.81 -14.58 -5.74
CA LEU A 324 -5.41 -14.72 -6.10
C LEU A 324 -5.37 -15.21 -7.54
N SER A 325 -4.79 -14.41 -8.42
CA SER A 325 -4.76 -14.68 -9.85
C SER A 325 -3.37 -14.40 -10.41
N THR A 326 -3.08 -14.93 -11.59
CA THR A 326 -1.89 -14.58 -12.37
C THR A 326 -2.25 -13.51 -13.39
N VAL A 327 -1.39 -12.50 -13.56
CA VAL A 327 -1.54 -11.45 -14.60
C VAL A 327 -0.78 -11.83 -15.87
N PRO A 328 -1.08 -11.22 -17.03
CA PRO A 328 -0.35 -11.46 -18.27
C PRO A 328 1.14 -11.11 -18.15
N GLU A 329 2.01 -12.06 -18.55
CA GLU A 329 3.48 -11.97 -18.48
C GLU A 329 4.08 -10.70 -19.06
N ASN A 330 3.49 -10.17 -20.14
CA ASN A 330 4.04 -9.04 -20.88
C ASN A 330 3.46 -7.66 -20.49
N GLN A 331 2.71 -7.59 -19.38
CA GLN A 331 2.08 -6.35 -18.95
C GLN A 331 2.41 -5.96 -17.54
N ARG A 332 2.75 -6.91 -16.66
CA ARG A 332 2.99 -6.66 -15.24
C ARG A 332 3.97 -7.66 -14.67
N LEU A 333 4.82 -7.15 -13.80
CA LEU A 333 5.88 -7.87 -13.11
C LEU A 333 6.08 -7.24 -11.72
N GLY A 334 5.75 -7.99 -10.68
CA GLY A 334 5.85 -7.62 -9.26
C GLY A 334 5.17 -6.33 -8.81
N ILE A 335 5.47 -5.94 -7.57
CA ILE A 335 4.78 -4.85 -6.86
C ILE A 335 4.93 -3.50 -7.56
N LEU A 336 6.05 -3.22 -8.22
CA LEU A 336 6.30 -1.93 -8.89
C LEU A 336 5.40 -1.70 -10.11
N THR A 337 4.70 -2.75 -10.57
CA THR A 337 3.70 -2.65 -11.64
C THR A 337 2.27 -2.76 -11.10
N HIS A 338 2.07 -2.81 -9.78
CA HIS A 338 0.74 -2.84 -9.18
C HIS A 338 0.10 -1.45 -9.15
N PRO A 339 -1.23 -1.35 -9.32
CA PRO A 339 -1.93 -0.07 -9.23
C PRO A 339 -1.70 0.66 -7.90
N SER A 340 -1.56 -0.07 -6.78
CA SER A 340 -1.27 0.53 -5.47
C SER A 340 0.08 1.28 -5.48
N TRP A 341 1.15 0.64 -5.91
CA TRP A 341 2.47 1.29 -6.01
C TRP A 341 2.50 2.42 -7.04
N LEU A 342 1.93 2.19 -8.23
CA LEU A 342 1.93 3.15 -9.34
C LEU A 342 1.16 4.43 -9.02
N VAL A 343 0.08 4.30 -8.23
CA VAL A 343 -0.73 5.44 -7.79
C VAL A 343 -0.07 6.16 -6.62
N SER A 344 0.57 5.44 -5.68
CA SER A 344 1.37 6.08 -4.61
C SER A 344 2.45 7.02 -5.15
N HIS A 345 3.00 6.71 -6.32
CA HIS A 345 4.01 7.52 -7.02
C HIS A 345 3.43 8.27 -8.21
N SER A 346 2.29 8.93 -7.98
CA SER A 346 1.60 9.78 -8.97
C SER A 346 0.93 10.97 -8.26
N ASP A 347 0.51 11.98 -9.01
CA ASP A 347 -0.18 13.15 -8.46
C ASP A 347 -1.70 13.09 -8.71
N ALA A 348 -2.42 14.19 -8.46
CA ALA A 348 -3.87 14.25 -8.64
C ALA A 348 -4.32 14.13 -10.11
N MET A 349 -3.50 14.60 -11.05
CA MET A 349 -3.82 14.80 -12.46
C MET A 349 -3.11 13.80 -13.37
N ASP A 350 -1.93 13.31 -12.96
CA ASP A 350 -0.97 12.69 -13.86
C ASP A 350 -0.04 11.64 -13.22
N ASN A 351 0.68 10.90 -14.06
CA ASN A 351 1.73 9.98 -13.64
C ASN A 351 3.03 10.75 -13.44
N HIS A 352 3.92 10.21 -12.61
CA HIS A 352 5.09 10.95 -12.16
C HIS A 352 6.37 10.10 -12.26
N ALA A 353 6.96 10.07 -13.45
CA ALA A 353 8.22 9.36 -13.71
C ALA A 353 9.32 9.75 -12.71
N ILE A 354 9.49 11.04 -12.42
CA ILE A 354 10.53 11.53 -11.51
C ILE A 354 10.45 10.88 -10.12
N HIS A 355 9.27 10.87 -9.46
CA HIS A 355 9.08 10.22 -8.15
C HIS A 355 9.26 8.71 -8.19
N ARG A 356 8.86 8.04 -9.29
CA ARG A 356 9.13 6.61 -9.48
C ARG A 356 10.64 6.34 -9.58
N GLY A 357 11.37 7.20 -10.29
CA GLY A 357 12.82 7.14 -10.41
C GLY A 357 13.57 7.42 -9.12
N ILE A 358 13.13 8.42 -8.34
CA ILE A 358 13.62 8.69 -6.97
C ILE A 358 13.44 7.44 -6.12
N TRP A 359 12.26 6.82 -6.15
CA TRP A 359 12.00 5.60 -5.38
C TRP A 359 12.98 4.47 -5.76
N VAL A 360 13.19 4.19 -7.07
CA VAL A 360 14.14 3.15 -7.51
C VAL A 360 15.57 3.48 -7.05
N ARG A 361 15.99 4.74 -7.19
CA ARG A 361 17.31 5.22 -6.75
C ARG A 361 17.54 4.97 -5.26
N GLU A 362 16.57 5.33 -4.43
CA GLU A 362 16.72 5.33 -2.97
C GLU A 362 16.47 3.95 -2.34
N ARG A 363 15.47 3.22 -2.86
CA ARG A 363 15.02 1.95 -2.28
C ARG A 363 15.73 0.74 -2.85
N LEU A 364 16.18 0.77 -4.12
CA LEU A 364 16.85 -0.37 -4.76
C LEU A 364 18.34 -0.13 -5.00
N LEU A 365 18.74 1.04 -5.49
CA LEU A 365 20.16 1.31 -5.80
C LEU A 365 20.95 1.90 -4.63
N GLY A 366 20.23 2.43 -3.64
CA GLY A 366 20.78 2.93 -2.40
C GLY A 366 21.52 4.26 -2.51
N GLY A 367 21.30 5.00 -3.59
CA GLY A 367 21.70 6.40 -3.74
C GLY A 367 20.72 7.35 -3.07
N GLY A 368 20.98 8.66 -3.16
CA GLY A 368 20.06 9.70 -2.69
C GLY A 368 19.93 10.80 -3.73
N ILE A 369 18.75 11.41 -3.80
CA ILE A 369 18.50 12.61 -4.59
C ILE A 369 18.43 13.80 -3.64
N PRO A 370 19.19 14.89 -3.87
CA PRO A 370 19.09 16.05 -3.01
C PRO A 370 17.69 16.68 -3.11
N ASP A 371 17.23 17.27 -2.01
CA ASP A 371 15.99 18.05 -2.02
C ASP A 371 16.04 19.15 -3.08
N VAL A 372 14.87 19.46 -3.64
CA VAL A 372 14.73 20.54 -4.62
C VAL A 372 15.23 21.86 -3.99
N PRO A 373 16.21 22.54 -4.62
CA PRO A 373 16.68 23.81 -4.11
C PRO A 373 15.53 24.84 -4.07
N ILE A 374 15.47 25.64 -3.00
CA ILE A 374 14.40 26.63 -2.77
C ILE A 374 14.26 27.63 -3.93
N THR A 375 15.32 27.82 -4.72
CA THR A 375 15.37 28.75 -5.85
C THR A 375 14.76 28.19 -7.14
N VAL A 376 14.27 26.95 -7.15
CA VAL A 376 13.79 26.26 -8.35
C VAL A 376 12.28 26.09 -8.28
N ASP A 377 11.57 26.54 -9.32
CA ASP A 377 10.18 26.16 -9.53
C ASP A 377 10.13 24.76 -10.16
N ALA A 378 9.96 23.73 -9.34
CA ALA A 378 9.92 22.34 -9.77
C ALA A 378 8.53 21.96 -10.30
N GLN A 379 8.09 22.65 -11.36
CA GLN A 379 6.86 22.35 -12.07
C GLN A 379 7.15 22.08 -13.55
N LEU A 380 6.53 21.01 -14.06
CA LEU A 380 6.52 20.76 -15.50
C LEU A 380 5.53 21.71 -16.20
N PRO A 381 5.75 22.05 -17.48
CA PRO A 381 4.80 22.85 -18.25
C PRO A 381 3.40 22.23 -18.25
N ASP A 382 2.37 23.04 -18.01
CA ASP A 382 0.96 22.62 -18.09
C ASP A 382 0.52 22.50 -19.55
N GLU A 383 0.80 21.33 -20.14
CA GLU A 383 0.47 20.99 -21.52
C GLU A 383 -0.37 19.69 -21.56
N PRO A 384 -1.69 19.75 -21.29
CA PRO A 384 -2.51 18.57 -21.01
C PRO A 384 -2.67 17.55 -22.14
N ASN A 385 -2.27 17.88 -23.37
CA ASN A 385 -2.35 17.00 -24.54
C ASN A 385 -0.95 16.55 -25.02
N VAL A 386 0.07 16.75 -24.19
CA VAL A 386 1.46 16.39 -24.46
C VAL A 386 1.86 15.30 -23.48
N SER A 387 2.64 14.33 -23.94
CA SER A 387 3.10 13.23 -23.09
C SER A 387 3.92 13.74 -21.90
N LEU A 388 3.95 12.99 -20.80
CA LEU A 388 4.81 13.36 -19.67
C LEU A 388 6.27 13.46 -20.09
N ARG A 389 6.75 12.49 -20.88
CA ARG A 389 8.13 12.47 -21.38
C ARG A 389 8.48 13.74 -22.17
N GLU A 390 7.58 14.24 -23.01
CA GLU A 390 7.81 15.48 -23.78
C GLU A 390 7.73 16.73 -22.89
N ARG A 391 6.85 16.77 -21.89
CA ARG A 391 6.83 17.86 -20.89
C ARG A 391 8.10 17.90 -20.04
N MET A 392 8.73 16.75 -19.79
CA MET A 392 10.00 16.64 -19.08
C MET A 392 11.19 17.19 -19.88
N ARG A 393 11.03 17.69 -21.11
CA ARG A 393 12.14 18.34 -21.86
C ARG A 393 12.84 19.45 -21.07
N VAL A 394 12.13 20.15 -20.18
CA VAL A 394 12.70 21.20 -19.31
C VAL A 394 13.69 20.66 -18.27
N THR A 395 13.58 19.37 -17.91
CA THR A 395 14.51 18.74 -16.95
C THR A 395 15.89 18.49 -17.55
N ARG A 396 16.01 18.53 -18.88
CA ARG A 396 17.25 18.33 -19.63
C ARG A 396 18.13 19.58 -19.69
N GLU A 397 17.66 20.73 -19.18
CA GLU A 397 18.51 21.91 -19.03
C GLU A 397 19.68 21.63 -18.08
N LYS A 398 20.84 22.24 -18.35
CA LYS A 398 22.11 21.92 -17.67
C LYS A 398 22.02 21.89 -16.14
N TYR A 399 21.29 22.83 -15.55
CA TYR A 399 21.14 22.91 -14.10
C TYR A 399 20.24 21.80 -13.56
N CYS A 400 19.06 21.58 -14.16
CA CYS A 400 18.12 20.52 -13.77
C CYS A 400 18.73 19.13 -13.98
N TRP A 401 19.48 18.94 -15.07
CA TRP A 401 20.06 17.63 -15.42
C TRP A 401 21.07 17.11 -14.39
N SER A 402 21.68 17.99 -13.58
CA SER A 402 22.60 17.59 -12.50
C SER A 402 21.98 16.64 -11.45
N CYS A 403 20.65 16.71 -11.29
CA CYS A 403 19.89 15.78 -10.45
C CYS A 403 19.05 14.81 -11.30
N HIS A 404 18.41 15.30 -12.36
CA HIS A 404 17.50 14.51 -13.19
C HIS A 404 18.18 13.36 -13.93
N GLU A 405 19.48 13.46 -14.24
CA GLU A 405 20.26 12.35 -14.79
C GLU A 405 20.23 11.11 -13.92
N LYS A 406 20.01 11.27 -12.60
CA LYS A 406 20.00 10.18 -11.62
C LYS A 406 18.61 9.61 -11.35
N MET A 407 17.54 10.17 -11.87
CA MET A 407 16.17 9.73 -11.55
C MET A 407 15.28 9.57 -12.79
N ASP A 408 15.39 10.45 -13.78
CA ASP A 408 14.54 10.37 -14.97
C ASP A 408 14.73 9.04 -15.71
N PRO A 409 15.97 8.57 -15.99
CA PRO A 409 16.15 7.29 -16.69
C PRO A 409 15.61 6.07 -15.93
N LEU A 410 15.50 6.15 -14.61
CA LEU A 410 14.95 5.10 -13.74
C LEU A 410 13.42 5.11 -13.66
N GLY A 411 12.81 6.28 -13.85
CA GLY A 411 11.37 6.47 -13.73
C GLY A 411 10.60 6.36 -15.04
N LEU A 412 11.23 6.81 -16.13
CA LEU A 412 10.69 6.80 -17.49
C LEU A 412 10.25 5.42 -18.02
N PRO A 413 10.85 4.28 -17.62
CA PRO A 413 10.34 2.97 -18.01
C PRO A 413 8.90 2.66 -17.57
N PHE A 414 8.44 3.31 -16.50
CA PHE A 414 7.09 3.11 -15.96
C PHE A 414 6.02 3.91 -16.70
N GLU A 415 6.35 4.67 -17.76
CA GLU A 415 5.40 5.46 -18.56
C GLU A 415 4.37 4.59 -19.29
N THR A 416 4.64 3.30 -19.43
CA THR A 416 3.70 2.27 -19.87
C THR A 416 2.47 2.14 -18.97
N TYR A 417 2.48 2.75 -17.77
CA TYR A 417 1.32 2.83 -16.88
C TYR A 417 0.87 4.27 -16.67
N ASN A 418 -0.41 4.52 -16.94
CA ASN A 418 -0.99 5.83 -16.65
C ASN A 418 -1.14 6.07 -15.13
N HIS A 419 -1.65 7.24 -14.78
CA HIS A 419 -1.77 7.69 -13.39
C HIS A 419 -2.80 6.94 -12.53
N ALA A 420 -3.63 6.07 -13.13
CA ALA A 420 -4.49 5.12 -12.41
C ALA A 420 -3.85 3.72 -12.29
N GLY A 421 -2.62 3.54 -12.80
CA GLY A 421 -1.90 2.27 -12.83
C GLY A 421 -2.35 1.31 -13.94
N ILE A 422 -3.14 1.78 -14.91
CA ILE A 422 -3.62 0.98 -16.05
C ILE A 422 -2.53 0.96 -17.12
N TYR A 423 -2.23 -0.23 -17.65
CA TYR A 423 -1.26 -0.44 -18.71
C TYR A 423 -1.74 0.23 -20.02
N ARG A 424 -0.83 0.88 -20.73
CA ARG A 424 -1.09 1.58 -21.99
C ARG A 424 0.07 1.38 -22.98
N THR A 425 -0.25 1.32 -24.26
CA THR A 425 0.72 1.31 -25.36
C THR A 425 0.79 2.65 -26.09
N THR A 426 -0.22 3.51 -25.88
CA THR A 426 -0.31 4.84 -26.49
C THR A 426 -0.74 5.89 -25.47
N GLU A 427 -0.19 7.09 -25.59
CA GLU A 427 -0.56 8.30 -24.84
C GLU A 427 -0.84 9.43 -25.83
N PHE A 428 -2.00 10.06 -25.73
CA PHE A 428 -2.48 11.07 -26.72
C PHE A 428 -2.33 10.62 -28.19
N ASP A 429 -2.54 9.32 -28.43
CA ASP A 429 -2.46 8.66 -29.74
C ASP A 429 -1.06 8.49 -30.34
N GLU A 430 -0.04 8.87 -29.58
CA GLU A 430 1.35 8.56 -29.86
C GLU A 430 1.76 7.27 -29.13
N PRO A 431 2.68 6.46 -29.69
CA PRO A 431 3.27 5.33 -28.98
C PRO A 431 3.95 5.79 -27.68
N VAL A 432 3.75 5.03 -26.60
CA VAL A 432 4.49 5.28 -25.36
C VAL A 432 5.94 4.85 -25.55
N ASP A 433 6.86 5.77 -25.32
CA ASP A 433 8.27 5.45 -25.14
C ASP A 433 8.51 5.03 -23.69
N SER A 434 8.82 3.75 -23.50
CA SER A 434 9.16 3.13 -22.21
C SER A 434 10.66 2.90 -22.03
N SER A 435 11.51 3.40 -22.94
CA SER A 435 12.96 3.23 -22.79
C SER A 435 13.48 4.01 -21.58
N GLY A 436 14.51 3.46 -20.95
CA GLY A 436 15.23 4.09 -19.84
C GLY A 436 16.60 3.47 -19.64
N GLU A 437 17.19 3.71 -18.48
CA GLU A 437 18.56 3.30 -18.18
C GLU A 437 18.74 3.10 -16.68
N ILE A 438 19.45 2.04 -16.29
CA ILE A 438 20.00 1.93 -14.94
C ILE A 438 21.34 2.67 -14.94
N VAL A 439 21.47 3.70 -14.11
CA VAL A 439 22.67 4.55 -14.04
C VAL A 439 23.09 4.73 -12.60
N ASP A 440 24.39 4.88 -12.32
CA ASP A 440 24.92 5.19 -10.98
C ASP A 440 24.42 4.21 -9.90
N SER A 441 24.33 2.92 -10.23
CA SER A 441 23.87 1.88 -9.29
C SER A 441 24.89 1.57 -8.18
N GLY A 442 26.15 1.95 -8.40
CA GLY A 442 27.30 1.50 -7.62
C GLY A 442 27.85 0.13 -8.05
N ASP A 443 27.23 -0.51 -9.06
CA ASP A 443 27.70 -1.72 -9.72
C ASP A 443 27.68 -1.52 -11.25
N PRO A 444 28.84 -1.25 -11.89
CA PRO A 444 28.88 -1.00 -13.33
C PRO A 444 28.36 -2.13 -14.21
N SER A 445 28.22 -3.36 -13.69
CA SER A 445 27.64 -4.49 -14.44
C SER A 445 26.12 -4.45 -14.54
N LEU A 446 25.48 -3.70 -13.64
CA LEU A 446 24.03 -3.48 -13.62
C LEU A 446 23.63 -2.27 -14.47
N ASP A 447 24.53 -1.31 -14.64
CA ASP A 447 24.29 -0.07 -15.38
C ASP A 447 24.13 -0.34 -16.89
N GLY A 448 23.23 0.40 -17.54
CA GLY A 448 23.00 0.34 -18.96
C GLY A 448 21.52 0.47 -19.37
N PRO A 449 21.26 0.51 -20.68
CA PRO A 449 19.93 0.76 -21.22
C PRO A 449 18.97 -0.40 -20.92
N VAL A 450 17.69 -0.06 -20.84
CA VAL A 450 16.56 -1.00 -20.74
C VAL A 450 15.43 -0.56 -21.66
N ALA A 451 14.72 -1.53 -22.22
CA ALA A 451 13.61 -1.30 -23.14
C ALA A 451 12.33 -0.84 -22.40
N ASP A 452 12.10 -1.34 -21.20
CA ASP A 452 10.90 -1.05 -20.40
C ASP A 452 11.10 -1.34 -18.90
N ALA A 453 10.03 -1.12 -18.13
CA ALA A 453 10.02 -1.38 -16.70
C ALA A 453 10.21 -2.86 -16.34
N MET A 454 9.78 -3.80 -17.18
CA MET A 454 9.91 -5.23 -16.89
C MET A 454 11.37 -5.66 -16.99
N GLU A 455 12.07 -5.28 -18.07
CA GLU A 455 13.50 -5.54 -18.20
C GLU A 455 14.31 -4.88 -17.06
N MET A 456 13.94 -3.66 -16.66
CA MET A 456 14.57 -3.00 -15.52
C MET A 456 14.37 -3.80 -14.22
N ILE A 457 13.13 -4.21 -13.95
CA ILE A 457 12.77 -4.95 -12.74
C ILE A 457 13.51 -6.29 -12.69
N GLU A 458 13.61 -7.03 -13.79
CA GLU A 458 14.35 -8.29 -13.86
C GLU A 458 15.83 -8.09 -13.51
N LYS A 459 16.50 -7.10 -14.15
CA LYS A 459 17.90 -6.77 -13.85
C LYS A 459 18.10 -6.38 -12.38
N LEU A 460 17.20 -5.56 -11.83
CA LEU A 460 17.26 -5.12 -10.44
C LEU A 460 17.01 -6.28 -9.46
N ALA A 461 16.09 -7.20 -9.78
CA ALA A 461 15.74 -8.32 -8.92
C ALA A 461 16.86 -9.37 -8.82
N ASP A 462 17.69 -9.51 -9.87
CA ASP A 462 18.84 -10.42 -9.88
C ASP A 462 20.12 -9.80 -9.31
N SER A 463 20.09 -8.52 -8.91
CA SER A 463 21.27 -7.79 -8.46
C SER A 463 21.60 -7.98 -6.98
N GLU A 464 22.81 -8.44 -6.68
CA GLU A 464 23.34 -8.48 -5.30
C GLU A 464 23.36 -7.09 -4.65
N ARG A 465 23.65 -6.04 -5.44
CA ARG A 465 23.63 -4.66 -4.96
C ARG A 465 22.25 -4.28 -4.41
N VAL A 466 21.19 -4.65 -5.11
CA VAL A 466 19.80 -4.37 -4.69
C VAL A 466 19.45 -5.14 -3.40
N GLU A 467 19.91 -6.38 -3.25
CA GLU A 467 19.75 -7.14 -2.01
C GLU A 467 20.46 -6.47 -0.82
N GLN A 468 21.69 -6.00 -1.00
CA GLN A 468 22.43 -5.29 0.05
C GLN A 468 21.72 -4.01 0.48
N VAL A 469 21.14 -3.27 -0.47
CA VAL A 469 20.35 -2.06 -0.17
C VAL A 469 19.05 -2.40 0.55
N PHE A 470 18.36 -3.48 0.17
CA PHE A 470 17.19 -3.98 0.87
C PHE A 470 17.51 -4.36 2.33
N VAL A 471 18.61 -5.09 2.56
CA VAL A 471 19.10 -5.43 3.91
C VAL A 471 19.42 -4.18 4.73
N ARG A 472 19.96 -3.13 4.09
CA ARG A 472 20.21 -1.85 4.76
C ARG A 472 18.91 -1.15 5.18
N HIS A 473 17.87 -1.16 4.35
CA HIS A 473 16.56 -0.64 4.74
C HIS A 473 15.91 -1.47 5.85
N ALA A 474 16.07 -2.80 5.81
CA ALA A 474 15.67 -3.68 6.91
C ALA A 474 16.37 -3.29 8.23
N PHE A 475 17.70 -3.14 8.19
CA PHE A 475 18.46 -2.67 9.35
C PHE A 475 17.87 -1.37 9.91
N ARG A 476 17.65 -0.35 9.08
CA ARG A 476 17.10 0.94 9.52
C ARG A 476 15.74 0.80 10.21
N PHE A 477 14.87 -0.05 9.65
CA PHE A 477 13.54 -0.28 10.19
C PHE A 477 13.56 -1.01 11.54
N TRP A 478 14.30 -2.11 11.66
CA TRP A 478 14.30 -2.92 12.89
C TRP A 478 15.13 -2.31 14.01
N LEU A 479 16.22 -1.61 13.68
CA LEU A 479 17.07 -0.93 14.66
C LEU A 479 16.58 0.49 14.99
N GLY A 480 15.70 1.07 14.16
CA GLY A 480 15.11 2.39 14.40
C GLY A 480 16.08 3.56 14.23
N ARG A 481 17.17 3.37 13.48
CA ARG A 481 18.19 4.39 13.21
C ARG A 481 18.90 4.16 11.88
N ASN A 482 19.56 5.19 11.37
CA ASN A 482 20.47 5.03 10.24
C ASN A 482 21.72 4.22 10.63
N GLU A 483 22.25 3.46 9.67
CA GLU A 483 23.52 2.76 9.79
C GLU A 483 24.69 3.73 9.84
N THR A 484 25.75 3.28 10.51
CA THR A 484 27.05 3.94 10.56
C THR A 484 28.10 3.00 9.96
N LEU A 485 29.32 3.50 9.78
CA LEU A 485 30.44 2.67 9.32
C LEU A 485 30.72 1.47 10.25
N HIS A 486 30.39 1.59 11.56
CA HIS A 486 30.57 0.52 12.54
C HIS A 486 29.56 -0.62 12.36
N ASP A 487 28.45 -0.39 11.66
CA ASP A 487 27.41 -1.40 11.42
C ASP A 487 27.74 -2.33 10.23
N ARG A 488 28.86 -2.08 9.52
CA ARG A 488 29.29 -2.90 8.39
C ARG A 488 29.29 -4.40 8.68
N PRO A 489 29.86 -4.91 9.81
CA PRO A 489 29.83 -6.34 10.10
C PRO A 489 28.41 -6.88 10.29
N VAL A 490 27.51 -6.09 10.89
CA VAL A 490 26.11 -6.47 11.11
C VAL A 490 25.36 -6.57 9.77
N LEU A 491 25.55 -5.59 8.88
CA LEU A 491 24.95 -5.61 7.54
C LEU A 491 25.46 -6.78 6.70
N GLN A 492 26.77 -7.06 6.74
CA GLN A 492 27.37 -8.21 6.06
C GLN A 492 26.82 -9.54 6.59
N ALA A 493 26.70 -9.68 7.91
CA ALA A 493 26.11 -10.87 8.53
C ALA A 493 24.63 -11.05 8.15
N ALA A 494 23.86 -9.96 8.14
CA ALA A 494 22.45 -9.96 7.77
C ALA A 494 22.23 -10.33 6.29
N HIS A 495 23.02 -9.77 5.38
CA HIS A 495 22.97 -10.12 3.95
C HIS A 495 23.40 -11.57 3.71
N LYS A 496 24.46 -12.03 4.38
CA LYS A 496 24.88 -13.43 4.35
C LYS A 496 23.77 -14.36 4.84
N ALA A 497 23.15 -14.06 5.97
CA ALA A 497 22.04 -14.85 6.52
C ALA A 497 20.83 -14.89 5.56
N TYR A 498 20.51 -13.76 4.93
CA TYR A 498 19.47 -13.69 3.90
C TYR A 498 19.81 -14.58 2.69
N ARG A 499 21.04 -14.52 2.17
CA ARG A 499 21.44 -15.31 1.00
C ARG A 499 21.56 -16.81 1.28
N GLU A 500 22.21 -17.21 2.37
CA GLU A 500 22.41 -18.62 2.72
C GLU A 500 21.11 -19.34 3.10
N SER A 501 20.09 -18.60 3.52
CA SER A 501 18.74 -19.14 3.79
C SER A 501 17.83 -19.16 2.56
N GLY A 502 18.33 -18.84 1.37
CA GLY A 502 17.52 -18.77 0.16
C GLY A 502 16.60 -17.56 0.10
N GLY A 503 16.94 -16.45 0.77
CA GLY A 503 16.17 -15.20 0.74
C GLY A 503 15.05 -15.11 1.79
N SER A 504 15.20 -15.78 2.93
CA SER A 504 14.21 -15.77 4.02
C SER A 504 14.23 -14.45 4.80
N MET A 505 13.05 -13.86 4.95
CA MET A 505 12.84 -12.71 5.84
C MET A 505 12.93 -13.10 7.31
N LYS A 506 12.50 -14.32 7.68
CA LYS A 506 12.67 -14.80 9.07
C LYS A 506 14.15 -14.88 9.44
N ALA A 507 15.00 -15.40 8.55
CA ALA A 507 16.44 -15.47 8.76
C ALA A 507 17.09 -14.08 8.84
N LEU A 508 16.70 -13.15 7.95
CA LEU A 508 17.16 -11.77 7.99
C LEU A 508 16.80 -11.08 9.31
N ILE A 509 15.53 -11.16 9.74
CA ILE A 509 15.06 -10.57 10.99
C ILE A 509 15.78 -11.21 12.18
N LEU A 510 15.93 -12.53 12.21
CA LEU A 510 16.67 -13.24 13.25
C LEU A 510 18.12 -12.73 13.36
N SER A 511 18.81 -12.58 12.22
CA SER A 511 20.17 -12.05 12.19
C SER A 511 20.26 -10.62 12.74
N LEU A 512 19.30 -9.75 12.39
CA LEU A 512 19.28 -8.36 12.88
C LEU A 512 18.98 -8.28 14.37
N LEU A 513 17.97 -9.01 14.85
CA LEU A 513 17.52 -8.97 16.26
C LEU A 513 18.48 -9.71 17.22
N THR A 514 19.40 -10.53 16.71
CA THR A 514 20.46 -11.17 17.50
C THR A 514 21.83 -10.49 17.35
N SER A 515 21.89 -9.37 16.64
CA SER A 515 23.13 -8.62 16.40
C SER A 515 23.52 -7.74 17.58
N ASP A 516 24.82 -7.42 17.69
CA ASP A 516 25.33 -6.49 18.70
C ASP A 516 24.63 -5.13 18.65
N ALA A 517 24.31 -4.65 17.44
CA ALA A 517 23.62 -3.38 17.24
C ALA A 517 22.23 -3.35 17.88
N PHE A 518 21.56 -4.50 17.95
CA PHE A 518 20.27 -4.61 18.63
C PHE A 518 20.44 -4.80 20.13
N LEU A 519 21.41 -5.61 20.55
CA LEU A 519 21.53 -6.11 21.92
C LEU A 519 22.25 -5.17 22.89
N TYR A 520 23.19 -4.35 22.41
CA TYR A 520 24.08 -3.58 23.28
C TYR A 520 23.81 -2.08 23.20
N ARG A 521 23.90 -1.40 24.34
CA ARG A 521 23.92 0.07 24.42
C ARG A 521 25.23 0.50 25.05
N ARG A 522 25.70 1.71 24.73
CA ARG A 522 26.83 2.27 25.48
C ARG A 522 26.34 2.52 26.91
N ALA A 523 27.08 2.04 27.89
CA ALA A 523 26.88 2.51 29.25
C ALA A 523 27.29 3.98 29.25
N ASP A 524 26.33 4.88 29.44
CA ASP A 524 26.65 6.26 29.75
C ASP A 524 27.46 6.26 31.05
N GLY A 525 28.64 6.88 31.03
CA GLY A 525 29.41 7.16 32.25
C GLY A 525 28.75 8.24 33.09
#